data_AF-A0A1E5V814-F1
#
_entry.id   AF-A0A1E5V814-F1
#
_cell.length_a   1.000
_cell.length_b   1.000
_cell.length_c   1.000
_cell.angle_alpha   90.00
_cell.angle_beta   90.00
_cell.angle_gamma   90.00
#
_symmetry.space_group_name_H-M   'P 1'
#
loop_
_entity.id
_entity.type
_entity.pdbx_description
1 polymer ?
#
loop_
_entity_poly.entity_id
_entity_poly.type
_entity_poly.pdbx_seq_one_letter_code
_entity_poly.pdbx_strand_id
1 'polypeptide(L)'
;MASNNKVAMVSVVFALLLVANCAEAYMCTRGNKYYHGPCVNNLNCASSCVHKKLGTGGHCARPKQLSAANADADIDWIVVRRKRICECYSPCPPSGGGEEPPSGGEQPAPPSVMLRTMEASN
;
A
#
# COMPACT_ATOMS: atom_id res chain seq x y z
N MET A 1 -9.47 5.39 -49.56
CA MET A 1 -8.98 5.67 -48.20
C MET A 1 -8.14 4.48 -47.78
N ALA A 2 -6.83 4.65 -47.67
CA ALA A 2 -5.91 3.56 -47.34
C ALA A 2 -6.15 3.10 -45.90
N SER A 3 -6.18 1.79 -45.72
CA SER A 3 -6.57 1.09 -44.49
C SER A 3 -5.55 1.36 -43.38
N ASN A 4 -5.95 2.20 -42.41
CA ASN A 4 -5.19 2.54 -41.18
C ASN A 4 -5.22 1.40 -40.16
N ASN A 5 -5.72 0.23 -40.55
CA ASN A 5 -6.12 -0.87 -39.68
C ASN A 5 -4.93 -1.45 -38.90
N LYS A 6 -3.72 -1.39 -39.48
CA LYS A 6 -2.48 -1.78 -38.81
C LYS A 6 -2.14 -0.88 -37.62
N VAL A 7 -2.31 0.43 -37.77
CA VAL A 7 -2.03 1.40 -36.69
C VAL A 7 -3.05 1.24 -35.56
N ALA A 8 -4.32 1.04 -35.92
CA ALA A 8 -5.38 0.76 -34.96
C ALA A 8 -5.13 -0.54 -34.17
N MET A 9 -4.78 -1.63 -34.84
CA MET A 9 -4.43 -2.91 -34.20
C MET A 9 -3.26 -2.77 -33.22
N VAL A 10 -2.18 -2.10 -33.63
CA VAL A 10 -1.00 -1.90 -32.77
C VAL A 10 -1.37 -1.10 -31.52
N SER A 11 -2.17 -0.04 -31.67
CA SER A 11 -2.63 0.77 -30.52
C SER A 11 -3.50 -0.03 -29.54
N VAL A 12 -4.38 -0.90 -30.05
CA VAL A 12 -5.27 -1.74 -29.23
C VAL A 12 -4.46 -2.79 -28.47
N VAL A 13 -3.50 -3.44 -29.14
CA VAL A 13 -2.61 -4.43 -28.49
C VAL A 13 -1.74 -3.76 -27.42
N PHE A 14 -1.20 -2.57 -27.69
CA PHE A 14 -0.37 -1.84 -26.73
C PHE A 14 -1.18 -1.39 -25.50
N ALA A 15 -2.42 -0.92 -25.71
CA ALA A 15 -3.32 -0.57 -24.62
C ALA A 15 -3.69 -1.79 -23.76
N LEU A 16 -3.97 -2.94 -24.38
CA LEU A 16 -4.25 -4.20 -23.66
C LEU A 16 -3.04 -4.68 -22.84
N LEU A 17 -1.82 -4.54 -23.37
CA LEU A 17 -0.59 -4.89 -22.65
C LEU A 17 -0.35 -3.97 -21.44
N LEU A 18 -0.63 -2.68 -21.55
CA LEU A 18 -0.51 -1.74 -20.43
C LEU A 18 -1.52 -2.04 -19.32
N VAL A 19 -2.77 -2.38 -19.67
CA VAL A 19 -3.81 -2.75 -18.70
C VAL A 19 -3.51 -4.11 -18.07
N ALA A 20 -3.01 -5.08 -18.85
CA ALA A 20 -2.65 -6.41 -18.34
C ALA A 20 -1.42 -6.39 -17.42
N ASN A 21 -0.54 -5.40 -17.55
CA ASN A 21 0.70 -5.30 -16.78
C ASN A 21 0.64 -4.26 -15.65
N CYS A 22 -0.55 -3.97 -15.13
CA CYS A 22 -0.70 -3.25 -13.86
C CYS A 22 -0.19 -4.14 -12.71
N ALA A 23 1.14 -4.27 -12.58
CA ALA A 23 1.76 -4.86 -11.42
C ALA A 23 1.65 -3.86 -10.26
N GLU A 24 0.72 -4.11 -9.33
CA GLU A 24 0.70 -3.42 -8.05
C GLU A 24 2.01 -3.77 -7.31
N ALA A 25 2.95 -2.84 -7.30
CA ALA A 25 4.18 -3.00 -6.56
C ALA A 25 3.86 -2.91 -5.05
N TYR A 26 3.85 -4.05 -4.38
CA TYR A 26 3.65 -4.10 -2.93
C TYR A 26 4.86 -3.48 -2.22
N MET A 27 4.61 -2.41 -1.45
CA MET A 27 5.63 -1.65 -0.74
C MET A 27 5.62 -2.04 0.73
N CYS A 28 6.78 -2.43 1.24
CA CYS A 28 7.00 -2.73 2.64
C CYS A 28 7.40 -1.44 3.34
N THR A 29 6.93 -1.24 4.57
CA THR A 29 7.30 -0.09 5.38
C THR A 29 8.09 -0.47 6.63
N ARG A 30 9.02 0.38 7.04
CA ARG A 30 9.86 0.19 8.22
C ARG A 30 10.21 1.51 8.87
N GLY A 31 10.16 1.58 10.20
CA GLY A 31 10.57 2.77 10.96
C GLY A 31 12.08 3.07 10.84
N ASN A 32 12.44 4.35 10.69
CA ASN A 32 13.82 4.81 10.63
C ASN A 32 14.37 5.13 12.03
N LYS A 33 15.04 4.16 12.65
CA LYS A 33 15.68 4.32 13.98
C LYS A 33 16.84 5.33 14.02
N TYR A 34 17.35 5.76 12.86
CA TYR A 34 18.43 6.74 12.75
C TYR A 34 17.91 8.17 12.54
N TYR A 35 16.59 8.34 12.39
CA TYR A 35 15.98 9.66 12.26
C TYR A 35 15.73 10.23 13.66
N HIS A 36 16.54 11.22 14.04
CA HIS A 36 16.44 11.86 15.35
C HIS A 36 15.53 13.11 15.30
N GLY A 37 14.78 13.32 16.37
CA GLY A 37 13.87 14.46 16.48
C GLY A 37 12.48 14.23 15.87
N PRO A 38 11.63 15.28 15.84
CA PRO A 38 10.29 15.18 15.29
C PRO A 38 10.31 15.06 13.76
N CYS A 39 9.51 14.15 13.21
CA CYS A 39 9.33 14.07 11.75
C CYS A 39 8.36 15.16 11.27
N VAL A 40 8.92 16.25 10.78
CA VAL A 40 8.16 17.42 10.26
C VAL A 40 8.24 17.56 8.75
N ASN A 41 9.23 16.94 8.10
CA ASN A 41 9.48 17.06 6.66
C ASN A 41 9.69 15.67 6.04
N ASN A 42 8.83 15.30 5.09
CA ASN A 42 8.90 14.05 4.37
C ASN A 42 10.19 13.92 3.55
N LEU A 43 10.71 15.01 2.98
CA LEU A 43 11.94 15.00 2.19
C LEU A 43 13.16 14.64 3.04
N ASN A 44 13.25 15.18 4.25
CA ASN A 44 14.33 14.84 5.19
C ASN A 44 14.24 13.36 5.60
N CYS A 45 13.02 12.88 5.84
CA CYS A 45 12.79 11.46 6.15
C CYS A 45 13.21 10.57 4.97
N ALA A 46 12.75 10.87 3.75
CA ALA A 46 13.11 10.13 2.54
C ALA A 46 14.62 10.13 2.29
N SER A 47 15.27 11.28 2.37
CA SER A 47 16.73 11.42 2.25
C SER A 47 17.44 10.54 3.28
N SER A 48 17.03 10.59 4.54
CA SER A 48 17.59 9.74 5.59
C SER A 48 17.39 8.25 5.32
N CYS A 49 16.21 7.83 4.85
CA CYS A 49 15.92 6.45 4.48
C CYS A 49 16.86 5.93 3.38
N VAL A 50 17.10 6.74 2.34
CA VAL A 50 18.03 6.40 1.25
C VAL A 50 19.47 6.36 1.76
N HIS A 51 19.91 7.39 2.50
CA HIS A 51 21.27 7.45 3.06
C HIS A 51 21.59 6.30 4.01
N LYS A 52 20.61 5.81 4.77
CA LYS A 52 20.75 4.69 5.70
C LYS A 52 20.44 3.33 5.08
N LYS A 53 20.19 3.28 3.76
CA LYS A 53 19.86 2.04 3.02
C LYS A 53 18.67 1.28 3.64
N LEU A 54 17.69 2.03 4.15
CA LEU A 54 16.47 1.47 4.75
C LEU A 54 15.30 1.38 3.78
N GLY A 55 15.37 2.08 2.65
CA GLY A 55 14.36 2.03 1.61
C GLY A 55 14.67 2.97 0.46
N THR A 56 13.79 2.98 -0.54
CA THR A 56 13.89 3.85 -1.71
C THR A 56 13.26 5.23 -1.47
N GLY A 57 12.56 5.40 -0.35
CA GLY A 57 12.05 6.67 0.13
C GLY A 57 11.46 6.57 1.53
N GLY A 58 10.74 7.60 1.96
CA GLY A 58 10.10 7.63 3.27
C GLY A 58 9.20 8.85 3.48
N HIS A 59 8.38 8.80 4.52
CA HIS A 59 7.49 9.88 4.90
C HIS A 59 7.25 9.94 6.42
N CYS A 60 6.75 11.06 6.92
CA CYS A 60 6.39 11.22 8.30
C CYS A 60 5.01 10.63 8.58
N ALA A 61 4.96 9.55 9.35
CA ALA A 61 3.74 8.84 9.72
C ALA A 61 3.41 9.05 11.21
N ARG A 62 2.13 8.88 11.58
CA ARG A 62 1.79 8.69 13.00
C ARG A 62 2.15 7.25 13.39
N PRO A 63 2.62 7.01 14.62
CA PRO A 63 2.83 5.64 15.09
C PRO A 63 1.51 4.85 14.96
N LYS A 64 1.55 3.67 14.33
CA LYS A 64 0.43 2.72 14.40
C LYS A 64 0.25 2.39 15.89
N GLN A 65 -0.94 2.64 16.44
CA GLN A 65 -1.16 2.43 17.87
C GLN A 65 -0.86 0.96 18.21
N LEU A 66 0.10 0.72 19.11
CA LEU A 66 0.03 -0.49 19.92
C LEU A 66 -1.31 -0.40 20.67
N SER A 67 -2.12 -1.46 20.57
CA SER A 67 -3.40 -1.58 21.25
C SER A 67 -3.30 -1.05 22.68
N ALA A 68 -4.30 -0.28 23.09
CA ALA A 68 -4.35 0.44 24.36
C ALA A 68 -4.46 -0.52 25.57
N ALA A 69 -3.44 -1.33 25.81
CA ALA A 69 -3.27 -2.02 27.07
C ALA A 69 -2.77 -0.98 28.09
N ASN A 70 -3.67 -0.59 29.00
CA ASN A 70 -3.46 0.27 30.16
C ASN A 70 -3.47 1.78 29.86
N ALA A 71 -4.67 2.35 29.83
CA ALA A 71 -4.88 3.79 29.94
C ALA A 71 -4.78 4.21 31.41
N ASP A 72 -3.56 4.29 31.95
CA ASP A 72 -3.26 5.26 33.01
C ASP A 72 -2.32 6.29 32.40
N ALA A 73 -2.91 7.44 32.09
CA ALA A 73 -2.49 8.25 30.99
C ALA A 73 -1.66 9.48 31.45
N ASP A 74 -0.35 9.28 31.63
CA ASP A 74 0.63 10.36 31.83
C ASP A 74 0.68 11.40 30.67
N ILE A 75 0.95 12.68 30.93
CA ILE A 75 0.97 13.70 29.86
C ILE A 75 2.06 13.38 28.80
N ASP A 76 3.13 12.67 29.18
CA ASP A 76 4.21 12.27 28.29
C ASP A 76 3.75 11.31 27.17
N TRP A 77 2.91 10.31 27.46
CA TRP A 77 2.47 9.36 26.41
C TRP A 77 1.57 10.03 25.37
N ILE A 78 0.81 11.07 25.75
CA ILE A 78 -0.02 11.84 24.80
C ILE A 78 0.88 12.57 23.81
N VAL A 79 1.97 13.16 24.29
CA VAL A 79 2.96 13.85 23.46
C VAL A 79 3.71 12.87 22.56
N VAL A 80 4.13 11.72 23.10
CA VAL A 80 4.79 10.65 22.34
C VAL A 80 3.87 10.09 21.25
N ARG A 81 2.58 9.87 21.52
CA ARG A 81 1.61 9.40 20.52
C ARG A 81 1.33 10.40 19.41
N ARG A 82 1.45 11.71 19.68
CA ARG A 82 1.27 12.75 18.66
C ARG A 82 2.53 12.98 17.83
N LYS A 83 3.70 12.53 18.29
CA LYS A 83 4.96 12.72 17.58
C LYS A 83 4.99 11.83 16.33
N ARG A 84 5.08 12.46 15.17
CA ARG A 84 5.28 11.74 13.90
C ARG A 84 6.65 11.09 13.87
N ILE A 85 6.69 9.84 13.42
CA ILE A 85 7.89 9.04 13.18
C ILE A 85 8.24 9.07 11.69
N CYS A 86 9.51 8.84 11.37
CA CYS A 86 9.95 8.65 9.99
C CYS A 86 9.78 7.18 9.59
N GLU A 87 8.97 6.91 8.57
CA GLU A 87 8.69 5.59 8.03
C GLU A 87 9.26 5.49 6.61
N CYS A 88 10.19 4.56 6.40
CA CYS A 88 10.80 4.26 5.11
C CYS A 88 9.96 3.24 4.36
N TYR A 89 9.97 3.30 3.03
CA TYR A 89 9.35 2.28 2.18
C TYR A 89 10.35 1.69 1.17
N SER A 90 10.16 0.42 0.86
CA SER A 90 10.94 -0.33 -0.14
C SER A 90 10.06 -1.37 -0.83
N PRO A 91 10.39 -1.79 -2.06
CA PRO A 91 9.75 -2.95 -2.66
C PRO A 91 9.87 -4.15 -1.72
N CYS A 92 8.76 -4.85 -1.47
CA CYS A 92 8.82 -6.08 -0.72
C CYS A 92 9.57 -7.15 -1.53
N PRO A 93 10.35 -8.03 -0.87
CA PRO A 93 10.93 -9.17 -1.56
C PRO A 93 9.80 -10.04 -2.17
N PRO A 94 9.98 -10.62 -3.37
CA PRO A 94 9.03 -11.59 -3.91
C PRO A 94 8.95 -12.77 -2.92
N SER A 95 7.74 -13.01 -2.41
CA SER A 95 7.46 -13.92 -1.30
C SER A 95 8.12 -15.30 -1.46
N GLY A 96 9.23 -15.50 -0.78
CA GLY A 96 9.87 -16.79 -0.51
C GLY A 96 9.94 -17.10 0.99
N GLY A 97 9.12 -16.42 1.80
CA GLY A 97 8.99 -16.62 3.24
C GLY A 97 7.68 -15.97 3.68
N GLY A 98 6.71 -16.81 4.07
CA GLY A 98 5.40 -16.35 4.49
C GLY A 98 5.49 -15.64 5.83
N GLU A 99 5.07 -14.37 5.85
CA GLU A 99 4.37 -13.80 6.99
C GLU A 99 3.01 -13.35 6.45
N GLU A 100 2.02 -14.15 6.80
CA GLU A 100 0.60 -13.94 6.57
C GLU A 100 0.21 -12.54 7.08
N PRO A 101 -0.50 -11.72 6.29
CA PRO A 101 -1.07 -10.47 6.81
C PRO A 101 -2.06 -10.82 7.93
N PRO A 102 -2.17 -10.03 9.02
CA PRO A 102 -3.16 -10.29 10.04
C PRO A 102 -4.56 -10.29 9.42
N SER A 103 -5.16 -11.48 9.38
CA SER A 103 -6.54 -11.73 8.99
C SER A 103 -7.45 -10.97 9.95
N GLY A 104 -8.13 -9.95 9.45
CA GLY A 104 -8.96 -9.08 10.27
C GLY A 104 -9.73 -8.07 9.44
N GLY A 105 -10.88 -8.49 8.90
CA GLY A 105 -11.85 -7.61 8.27
C GLY A 105 -12.65 -8.33 7.19
N GLU A 106 -13.76 -8.93 7.60
CA GLU A 106 -14.79 -9.48 6.71
C GLU A 106 -15.21 -8.40 5.69
N GLN A 107 -14.88 -8.62 4.41
CA GLN A 107 -15.40 -7.81 3.33
C GLN A 107 -16.83 -8.30 3.04
N PRO A 108 -17.88 -7.47 3.14
CA PRO A 108 -19.22 -7.89 2.77
C PRO A 108 -19.23 -8.25 1.29
N ALA A 109 -19.66 -9.47 0.96
CA ALA A 109 -19.87 -9.87 -0.43
C ALA A 109 -20.88 -8.92 -1.10
N PRO A 110 -20.65 -8.50 -2.36
CA PRO A 110 -21.64 -7.73 -3.10
C PRO A 110 -22.93 -8.54 -3.25
N PRO A 111 -24.12 -7.91 -3.21
CA PRO A 111 -25.37 -8.64 -3.35
C PRO A 111 -25.44 -9.27 -4.75
N SER A 112 -25.43 -10.59 -4.80
CA SER A 112 -25.75 -11.35 -6.00
C SER A 112 -27.18 -11.02 -6.42
N VAL A 113 -27.30 -10.28 -7.52
CA VAL A 113 -28.57 -10.09 -8.23
C VAL A 113 -29.03 -11.47 -8.69
N MET A 114 -30.04 -12.03 -8.02
CA MET A 114 -30.71 -13.25 -8.47
C MET A 114 -31.43 -12.95 -9.78
N LEU A 115 -30.74 -13.20 -10.91
CA LEU A 115 -31.39 -13.31 -12.20
C LEU A 115 -32.05 -14.69 -12.27
N ARG A 116 -33.30 -14.75 -11.79
CA ARG A 116 -34.20 -15.87 -12.08
C ARG A 116 -34.53 -15.84 -13.58
N THR A 117 -33.86 -16.64 -14.38
CA THR A 117 -34.40 -17.08 -15.67
C THR A 117 -35.22 -18.34 -15.41
N MET A 118 -36.54 -18.20 -15.55
CA MET A 118 -37.46 -19.31 -15.77
C MET A 118 -37.33 -19.81 -17.23
N GLU A 119 -37.77 -21.05 -17.43
CA GLU A 119 -38.06 -21.74 -18.71
C GLU A 119 -36.87 -22.43 -19.40
N ALA A 120 -36.97 -23.63 -19.99
CA ALA A 120 -38.08 -24.51 -20.41
C ALA A 120 -37.59 -25.98 -20.35
N SER A 121 -38.37 -26.99 -19.96
CA SER A 121 -39.32 -27.80 -20.76
C SER A 121 -38.83 -28.22 -22.16
N ASN A 122 -38.24 -29.43 -22.26
CA ASN A 122 -38.74 -30.56 -23.09
C ASN A 122 -37.91 -31.82 -22.77
#